data_AF-A0A7C2AFB1-F1
#
_entry.id   AF-A0A7C2AFB1-F1
#
_cell.length_a   1.000
_cell.length_b   1.000
_cell.length_c   1.000
_cell.angle_alpha   90.00
_cell.angle_beta   90.00
_cell.angle_gamma   90.00
#
_symmetry.space_group_name_H-M   'P 1'
#
loop_
_entity.id
_entity.type
_entity.pdbx_description
1 polymer ?
#
loop_
_entity_poly.entity_id
_entity_poly.type
_entity_poly.pdbx_seq_one_letter_code
_entity_poly.pdbx_strand_id
1 'polypeptide(L)'
;FMNNSGESVKKISKFFRVPIENIYVAHDDLDIELGNYKIQQGKGPREHNGIKSVEQHMGGVNFWRIRIGIENRKNKKIKGTDYVLGKFEKREVPLLFETLLVIIESLNF
;
A
#
# COMPACT_ATOMS: atom_id res chain seq x y z
N PHE A 1 6.19 -11.79 -7.08
CA PHE A 1 5.68 -10.78 -8.04
C PHE A 1 4.47 -10.08 -7.45
N MET A 2 4.32 -8.77 -7.69
CA MET A 2 3.20 -7.96 -7.18
C MET A 2 1.82 -8.55 -7.55
N ASN A 3 1.70 -9.18 -8.71
CA ASN A 3 0.45 -9.78 -9.19
C ASN A 3 -0.02 -11.02 -8.40
N ASN A 4 0.85 -11.59 -7.55
CA ASN A 4 0.54 -12.82 -6.79
C ASN A 4 0.42 -12.54 -5.28
N SER A 5 0.37 -11.27 -4.87
CA SER A 5 0.26 -10.88 -3.46
C SER A 5 -1.00 -11.48 -2.80
N GLY A 6 -2.13 -11.52 -3.52
CA GLY A 6 -3.40 -12.04 -3.00
C GLY A 6 -3.38 -13.53 -2.68
N GLU A 7 -2.62 -14.35 -3.42
CA GLU A 7 -2.49 -15.77 -3.11
C GLU A 7 -1.87 -16.00 -1.74
N SER A 8 -0.83 -15.21 -1.41
CA SER A 8 -0.12 -15.31 -0.14
C SER A 8 -0.98 -14.82 1.01
N VAL A 9 -1.65 -13.68 0.84
CA VAL A 9 -2.59 -13.13 1.84
C VAL A 9 -3.71 -14.13 2.13
N LYS A 10 -4.31 -14.74 1.10
CA LYS A 10 -5.37 -15.75 1.25
C LYS A 10 -4.91 -16.97 2.03
N LYS A 11 -3.70 -17.48 1.75
CA LYS A 11 -3.13 -18.64 2.47
C LYS A 11 -2.98 -18.34 3.96
N ILE A 12 -2.40 -17.18 4.31
CA ILE A 12 -2.19 -16.77 5.70
C ILE A 12 -3.53 -16.52 6.41
N SER A 13 -4.45 -15.78 5.80
CA SER A 13 -5.79 -15.54 6.35
C SER A 13 -6.53 -16.84 6.65
N LYS A 14 -6.50 -17.82 5.74
CA LYS A 14 -7.11 -19.14 5.96
C LYS A 14 -6.43 -19.92 7.09
N PHE A 15 -5.10 -19.91 7.14
CA PHE A 15 -4.33 -20.64 8.15
C PHE A 15 -4.65 -20.13 9.57
N PHE A 16 -4.63 -18.81 9.75
CA PHE A 16 -4.89 -18.17 11.06
C PHE A 16 -6.38 -17.86 11.30
N ARG A 17 -7.26 -18.16 10.33
CA ARG A 17 -8.71 -17.86 10.39
C ARG A 17 -8.99 -16.37 10.65
N VAL A 18 -8.18 -15.49 10.05
CA VAL A 18 -8.34 -14.04 10.16
C VAL A 18 -9.37 -13.57 9.15
N PRO A 19 -10.47 -12.93 9.58
CA PRO A 19 -11.48 -12.38 8.68
C PRO A 19 -10.90 -11.20 7.86
N ILE A 20 -11.42 -10.98 6.65
CA ILE A 20 -10.87 -9.98 5.72
C ILE A 20 -10.89 -8.56 6.32
N GLU A 21 -11.88 -8.27 7.16
CA GLU A 21 -12.05 -6.99 7.85
C GLU A 21 -10.94 -6.68 8.85
N ASN A 22 -10.21 -7.69 9.31
CA ASN A 22 -9.09 -7.55 10.24
C ASN A 22 -7.72 -7.58 9.55
N ILE A 23 -7.71 -7.56 8.21
CA ILE A 23 -6.47 -7.55 7.43
C ILE A 23 -6.11 -6.11 7.07
N TYR A 24 -4.85 -5.75 7.33
CA TYR A 24 -4.26 -4.48 6.94
C TYR A 24 -3.25 -4.74 5.81
N VAL A 25 -3.39 -4.02 4.70
CA VAL A 25 -2.47 -4.07 3.56
C VAL A 25 -1.83 -2.71 3.38
N ALA A 26 -0.53 -2.62 3.68
CA ALA A 26 0.28 -1.45 3.37
C ALA A 26 0.79 -1.51 1.93
N HIS A 27 0.67 -0.40 1.21
CA HIS A 27 1.13 -0.30 -0.18
C HIS A 27 1.49 1.15 -0.54
N ASP A 28 2.33 1.30 -1.55
CA ASP A 28 2.66 2.60 -2.14
C ASP A 28 1.49 3.17 -2.96
N ASP A 29 1.41 4.49 -3.04
CA ASP A 29 0.34 5.18 -3.73
C ASP A 29 0.83 6.44 -4.43
N LEU A 30 0.62 6.51 -5.75
CA LEU A 30 0.99 7.65 -6.60
C LEU A 30 -0.03 8.78 -6.56
N ASP A 31 -1.21 8.57 -5.97
CA ASP A 31 -2.21 9.62 -5.76
C ASP A 31 -1.92 10.44 -4.49
N ILE A 32 -0.90 10.07 -3.71
CA ILE A 32 -0.57 10.68 -2.43
C ILE A 32 0.89 11.14 -2.47
N GLU A 33 1.12 12.40 -2.10
CA GLU A 33 2.46 12.99 -2.01
C GLU A 33 3.32 12.28 -0.96
N LEU A 34 4.62 12.15 -1.25
CA LEU A 34 5.60 11.64 -0.29
C LEU A 34 5.55 12.43 1.01
N GLY A 35 5.54 11.74 2.14
CA GLY A 35 5.36 12.34 3.46
C GLY A 35 3.94 12.19 4.02
N ASN A 36 2.96 11.94 3.15
CA ASN A 36 1.57 11.79 3.52
C ASN A 36 1.10 10.33 3.43
N TYR A 37 0.01 10.02 4.13
CA TYR A 37 -0.59 8.69 4.11
C TYR A 37 -2.10 8.75 4.31
N LYS A 38 -2.79 7.65 4.00
CA LYS A 38 -4.21 7.44 4.31
C LYS A 38 -4.45 6.03 4.82
N ILE A 39 -5.21 5.91 5.89
CA ILE A 39 -5.73 4.62 6.38
C ILE A 39 -7.22 4.59 6.10
N GLN A 40 -7.67 3.63 5.31
CA GLN A 40 -9.09 3.51 4.93
C GLN A 40 -9.48 2.05 4.72
N GLN A 41 -10.68 1.69 5.14
CA GLN A 41 -11.26 0.37 4.88
C GLN A 41 -12.04 0.38 3.56
N GLY A 42 -12.00 -0.74 2.82
CA GLY A 42 -12.87 -0.89 1.65
C GLY A 42 -12.28 -0.27 0.39
N LYS A 43 -12.80 0.89 -0.02
CA LYS A 43 -12.49 1.55 -1.30
C LYS A 43 -10.99 1.78 -1.43
N GLY A 44 -10.39 1.40 -2.55
CA GLY A 44 -8.95 1.54 -2.84
C GLY A 44 -8.67 2.35 -4.12
N PRO A 45 -7.38 2.60 -4.44
CA PRO A 45 -6.99 3.18 -5.73
C PRO A 45 -7.38 2.25 -6.88
N ARG A 46 -7.74 2.81 -8.04
CA ARG A 46 -8.15 2.03 -9.21
C ARG A 46 -7.01 1.21 -9.83
N GLU A 47 -5.75 1.59 -9.60
CA GLU A 47 -4.60 1.10 -10.37
C GLU A 47 -3.40 0.67 -9.51
N HIS A 48 -3.57 -0.39 -8.70
CA HIS A 48 -2.43 -1.03 -8.02
C HIS A 48 -2.51 -2.56 -8.15
N ASN A 49 -1.53 -3.18 -8.81
CA ASN A 49 -1.60 -4.60 -9.15
C ASN A 49 -1.63 -5.54 -7.94
N GLY A 50 -0.90 -5.21 -6.87
CA GLY A 50 -0.91 -5.99 -5.62
C GLY A 50 -2.27 -5.99 -4.95
N ILE A 51 -2.87 -4.81 -4.85
CA ILE A 51 -4.23 -4.62 -4.38
C ILE A 51 -5.26 -5.38 -5.22
N LYS A 52 -5.21 -5.26 -6.56
CA LYS A 52 -6.10 -6.01 -7.45
C LYS A 52 -5.99 -7.53 -7.21
N SER A 53 -4.77 -8.01 -7.02
CA SER A 53 -4.52 -9.41 -6.67
C SER A 53 -5.17 -9.80 -5.34
N VAL A 54 -5.03 -8.98 -4.29
CA VAL A 54 -5.66 -9.23 -2.98
C VAL A 54 -7.18 -9.26 -3.10
N GLU A 55 -7.79 -8.27 -3.74
CA GLU A 55 -9.25 -8.19 -3.94
C GLU A 55 -9.78 -9.44 -4.65
N GLN A 56 -9.13 -9.86 -5.74
CA GLN A 56 -9.48 -11.05 -6.50
C GLN A 56 -9.42 -12.33 -5.65
N HIS A 57 -8.36 -12.50 -4.85
CA HIS A 57 -8.13 -13.74 -4.11
C HIS A 57 -8.95 -13.81 -2.82
N MET A 58 -9.16 -12.67 -2.16
CA MET A 58 -9.92 -12.57 -0.92
C MET A 58 -11.43 -12.48 -1.15
N GLY A 59 -11.87 -12.20 -2.39
CA GLY A 59 -13.28 -12.17 -2.76
C GLY A 59 -14.02 -10.94 -2.26
N GLY A 60 -13.31 -9.85 -1.98
CA GLY A 60 -13.89 -8.64 -1.43
C GLY A 60 -12.87 -7.52 -1.25
N VAL A 61 -13.39 -6.33 -0.98
CA VAL A 61 -12.60 -5.10 -0.79
C VAL A 61 -12.50 -4.68 0.68
N ASN A 62 -13.20 -5.36 1.59
CA ASN A 62 -13.46 -4.93 2.98
C ASN A 62 -12.25 -5.02 3.94
N PHE A 63 -11.03 -5.04 3.42
CA PHE A 63 -9.81 -4.97 4.22
C PHE A 63 -9.36 -3.52 4.43
N TRP A 64 -8.50 -3.29 5.42
CA TRP A 64 -7.85 -2.02 5.68
C TRP A 64 -6.68 -1.79 4.74
N ARG A 65 -6.58 -0.57 4.22
CA ARG A 65 -5.50 -0.13 3.34
C ARG A 65 -4.71 0.96 4.04
N ILE A 66 -3.41 0.76 4.13
CA ILE A 66 -2.46 1.77 4.59
C ILE A 66 -1.76 2.28 3.32
N ARG A 67 -2.29 3.37 2.77
CA ARG A 67 -1.84 3.99 1.52
C ARG A 67 -0.69 4.94 1.85
N ILE A 68 0.52 4.58 1.44
CA ILE A 68 1.74 5.34 1.72
C ILE A 68 2.07 6.17 0.48
N GLY A 69 2.06 7.50 0.62
CA GLY A 69 2.35 8.38 -0.49
C GLY A 69 3.80 8.25 -0.94
N ILE A 70 3.98 8.09 -2.26
CA ILE A 70 5.30 8.07 -2.88
C ILE A 70 5.46 9.13 -3.96
N GLU A 71 4.41 9.89 -4.29
CA GLU A 71 4.49 10.90 -5.34
C GLU A 71 5.46 12.02 -4.94
N ASN A 72 6.58 12.11 -5.67
CA ASN A 72 7.54 13.19 -5.55
C ASN A 72 8.23 13.52 -6.89
N ARG A 73 7.55 13.30 -8.02
CA ARG A 73 8.11 13.52 -9.36
C ARG A 73 8.36 14.99 -9.65
N LYS A 74 7.83 15.95 -8.87
CA LYS A 74 8.12 17.40 -8.96
C LYS A 74 8.18 17.91 -10.40
N ASN A 75 7.16 17.60 -11.20
CA ASN A 75 7.04 17.92 -12.64
C ASN A 75 7.95 17.14 -13.62
N LYS A 76 8.75 16.17 -13.15
CA LYS A 76 9.45 15.21 -14.03
C LYS A 76 8.42 14.33 -14.75
N LYS A 77 8.51 14.23 -16.08
CA LYS A 77 7.67 13.35 -16.89
C LYS A 77 8.15 11.89 -16.80
N ILE A 78 7.93 11.24 -15.67
CA ILE A 78 8.26 9.82 -15.44
C ILE A 78 6.95 9.02 -15.39
N LYS A 79 6.87 7.93 -16.16
CA LYS A 79 5.71 7.02 -16.11
C LYS A 79 5.59 6.40 -14.72
N GLY A 80 4.35 6.23 -14.23
CA GLY A 80 4.13 5.66 -12.90
C GLY A 80 4.77 4.29 -12.74
N THR A 81 4.67 3.42 -13.76
CA THR A 81 5.27 2.08 -13.77
C THR A 81 6.79 2.09 -13.61
N ASP A 82 7.46 3.10 -14.15
CA ASP A 82 8.92 3.22 -14.06
C ASP A 82 9.32 3.83 -12.73
N TYR A 83 8.49 4.75 -12.23
CA TYR A 83 8.73 5.44 -10.97
C TYR A 83 8.61 4.51 -9.75
N VAL A 84 7.61 3.63 -9.69
CA VAL A 84 7.45 2.67 -8.58
C VAL A 84 8.55 1.60 -8.52
N LEU A 85 9.29 1.41 -9.62
CA LEU A 85 10.45 0.52 -9.68
C LEU A 85 11.77 1.25 -9.34
N GLY A 86 11.73 2.58 -9.24
CA GLY A 86 12.87 3.41 -8.89
C GLY A 86 13.25 3.30 -7.42
N LYS A 87 14.47 3.76 -7.10
CA LYS A 87 14.91 3.92 -5.70
C LYS A 87 14.56 5.31 -5.21
N PHE A 88 14.17 5.41 -3.94
CA PHE A 88 14.11 6.69 -3.25
C PHE A 88 15.47 7.39 -3.26
N GLU A 89 15.46 8.69 -3.49
CA GLU A 89 16.61 9.57 -3.36
C GLU A 89 17.01 9.69 -1.89
N LYS A 90 18.30 9.96 -1.60
CA LYS A 90 18.80 10.07 -0.21
C LYS A 90 18.02 11.05 0.67
N ARG A 91 17.47 12.11 0.09
CA ARG A 91 16.66 13.12 0.76
C ARG A 91 15.21 12.70 1.05
N GLU A 92 14.71 11.70 0.32
CA GLU A 92 13.35 11.18 0.46
C GLU A 92 13.26 10.16 1.60
N VAL A 93 14.35 9.43 1.84
CA VAL A 93 14.41 8.36 2.85
C VAL A 93 14.04 8.85 4.26
N PRO A 94 14.60 9.96 4.81
CA PRO A 94 14.22 10.41 6.14
C PRO A 94 12.73 10.72 6.27
N LEU A 95 12.17 11.43 5.28
CA LEU A 95 10.74 11.75 5.24
C LEU A 95 9.87 10.49 5.20
N LEU A 96 10.24 9.50 4.39
CA LEU A 96 9.54 8.22 4.34
C LEU A 96 9.59 7.51 5.71
N PHE A 97 10.74 7.49 6.38
CA PHE A 97 10.88 6.89 7.70
C PHE A 97 10.00 7.59 8.74
N GLU A 98 9.99 8.93 8.75
CA GLU A 98 9.11 9.71 9.64
C GLU A 98 7.64 9.38 9.40
N THR A 99 7.19 9.31 8.15
CA THR A 99 5.81 8.91 7.80
C THR A 99 5.49 7.51 8.31
N LEU A 100 6.40 6.54 8.14
CA LEU A 100 6.18 5.17 8.62
C LEU A 100 6.05 5.09 10.13
N LEU A 101 6.83 5.89 10.89
CA LEU A 101 6.72 5.95 12.35
C LEU A 101 5.34 6.47 12.77
N VAL A 102 4.87 7.56 12.17
CA VAL A 102 3.54 8.12 12.44
C VAL A 102 2.43 7.13 12.09
N ILE A 103 2.56 6.38 10.98
CA ILE A 103 1.63 5.32 10.62
C ILE A 103 1.57 4.25 11.71
N ILE A 104 2.72 3.77 12.18
CA ILE A 104 2.79 2.72 13.22
C ILE A 104 2.12 3.20 14.51
N GLU A 105 2.40 4.44 14.94
CA GLU A 105 1.74 5.05 16.10
C GLU A 105 0.23 5.18 15.92
N SER A 106 -0.23 5.49 14.70
CA SER A 106 -1.66 5.64 14.42
C SER A 106 -2.45 4.32 14.41
N LEU A 107 -1.77 3.18 14.26
CA LEU A 107 -2.43 1.88 14.11
C LEU A 107 -2.89 1.23 15.41
N ASN A 108 -2.60 1.81 16.59
CA ASN A 108 -3.16 1.44 17.92
C ASN A 108 -3.60 -0.04 18.04
N PHE A 109 -2.65 -0.96 17.89
CA PHE A 109 -2.86 -2.39 18.14
C PHE A 109 -2.96 -2.70 19.63
#